data_AF-A0A0A1TPN7-F1
#
_entry.id   AF-A0A0A1TPN7-F1
#
_cell.length_a   1.000
_cell.length_b   1.000
_cell.length_c   1.000
_cell.angle_alpha   90.00
_cell.angle_beta   90.00
_cell.angle_gamma   90.00
#
_symmetry.space_group_name_H-M   'P 1'
#
loop_
_entity.id
_entity.type
_entity.pdbx_description
1 polymer ?
#
loop_
_entity_poly.entity_id
_entity_poly.type
_entity_poly.pdbx_seq_one_letter_code
_entity_poly.pdbx_strand_id
1 'polypeptide(L)'
;MALHDPESEAVLDALNIASLYNSLRLSTCLQDGGEVETKTDDWAYGHCISTHLVGPYSAGYYGYLWSRAYSNCTFSTFTQNPMDGALGCKYGRCVLEHGGRRDETDMIAEFLGKRPNTEDLF
;
A
#
# COMPACT_ATOMS: atom_id res chain seq x y z
N MET A 1 -1.09 4.58 -9.70
CA MET A 1 -2.39 4.32 -9.04
C MET A 1 -3.47 4.65 -10.06
N ALA A 2 -4.44 3.75 -10.30
CA ALA A 2 -5.40 3.89 -11.41
C ALA A 2 -6.60 4.81 -11.11
N LEU A 3 -6.95 4.95 -9.82
CA LEU A 3 -8.01 5.86 -9.35
C LEU A 3 -7.53 6.54 -8.07
N HIS A 4 -7.27 7.84 -8.13
CA HIS A 4 -6.93 8.70 -7.00
C HIS A 4 -7.20 10.15 -7.42
N ASP A 5 -8.03 10.87 -6.67
CA ASP A 5 -8.38 12.28 -6.91
C ASP A 5 -8.88 12.57 -8.36
N PRO A 6 -10.06 12.06 -8.74
CA PRO A 6 -10.60 12.23 -10.09
C PRO A 6 -10.90 13.70 -10.40
N GLU A 7 -10.71 14.10 -11.65
CA GLU A 7 -10.84 15.51 -12.10
C GLU A 7 -12.24 16.10 -11.89
N SER A 8 -13.29 15.26 -11.92
CA SER A 8 -14.67 15.68 -11.68
C SER A 8 -15.58 14.49 -11.34
N GLU A 9 -16.76 14.81 -10.79
CA GLU A 9 -17.83 13.83 -10.51
C GLU A 9 -18.34 13.14 -11.79
N ALA A 10 -18.40 13.84 -12.92
CA ALA A 10 -18.82 13.25 -14.19
C ALA A 10 -17.92 12.10 -14.65
N VAL A 11 -16.61 12.15 -14.30
CA VAL A 11 -15.67 11.05 -14.59
C VAL A 11 -15.99 9.83 -13.72
N LEU A 12 -16.44 10.04 -12.48
CA LEU A 12 -16.86 8.95 -11.60
C LEU A 12 -18.15 8.29 -12.09
N ASP A 13 -19.14 9.09 -12.52
CA ASP A 13 -20.41 8.57 -13.04
C ASP A 13 -20.24 7.76 -14.33
N ALA A 14 -19.28 8.16 -15.17
CA ALA A 14 -18.96 7.46 -16.42
C ALA A 14 -18.09 6.21 -16.21
N LEU A 15 -17.53 6.01 -15.01
CA LEU A 15 -16.57 4.94 -14.75
C LEU A 15 -17.27 3.59 -14.55
N ASN A 16 -16.96 2.63 -15.41
CA ASN A 16 -17.30 1.24 -15.14
C ASN A 16 -16.31 0.62 -14.14
N ILE A 17 -16.68 0.63 -12.85
CA ILE A 17 -15.85 0.10 -11.76
C ILE A 17 -15.60 -1.41 -11.91
N ALA A 18 -16.55 -2.17 -12.47
CA ALA A 18 -16.38 -3.60 -12.71
C ALA A 18 -15.26 -3.85 -13.74
N SER A 19 -15.32 -3.19 -14.89
CA SER A 19 -14.28 -3.27 -15.93
C SER A 19 -12.92 -2.80 -15.42
N LEU A 20 -12.86 -1.70 -14.67
CA LEU A 20 -11.61 -1.22 -14.07
C LEU A 20 -11.02 -2.25 -13.09
N TYR A 21 -11.84 -2.80 -12.20
CA TYR A 21 -11.39 -3.78 -11.22
C TYR A 21 -10.88 -5.06 -11.88
N ASN A 22 -11.64 -5.60 -12.84
CA ASN A 22 -11.31 -6.85 -13.51
C ASN A 22 -10.03 -6.72 -14.36
N SER A 23 -9.88 -5.62 -15.10
CA SER A 23 -8.66 -5.36 -15.88
C SER A 23 -7.41 -5.19 -15.00
N LEU A 24 -7.53 -4.52 -13.85
CA LEU A 24 -6.43 -4.39 -12.88
C LEU A 24 -6.07 -5.74 -12.27
N ARG A 25 -7.07 -6.55 -11.89
CA ARG A 25 -6.86 -7.89 -11.34
C ARG A 25 -6.14 -8.79 -12.34
N LEU A 26 -6.58 -8.80 -13.59
CA LEU A 26 -5.95 -9.61 -14.65
C LEU A 26 -4.50 -9.17 -14.88
N SER A 27 -4.27 -7.87 -15.08
CA SER A 27 -2.92 -7.35 -15.38
C SER A 27 -1.93 -7.46 -14.21
N THR A 28 -2.42 -7.39 -12.97
CA THR A 28 -1.56 -7.37 -11.77
C THR A 28 -1.38 -8.77 -11.18
N CYS A 29 -2.46 -9.54 -11.05
CA CYS A 29 -2.42 -10.86 -10.44
C CYS A 29 -2.23 -11.99 -11.46
N LEU A 30 -2.34 -11.70 -12.76
CA LEU A 30 -2.30 -12.68 -13.85
C LEU A 30 -3.33 -13.81 -13.65
N GLN A 31 -4.43 -13.48 -12.98
CA GLN A 31 -5.49 -14.43 -12.66
C GLN A 31 -6.70 -14.12 -13.53
N ASP A 32 -7.07 -15.11 -14.34
CA ASP A 32 -8.30 -15.08 -15.12
C ASP A 32 -9.52 -14.92 -14.20
N GLY A 33 -10.48 -14.12 -14.64
CA GLY A 33 -11.81 -13.98 -14.05
C GLY A 33 -12.91 -14.38 -15.03
N GLY A 34 -14.14 -13.95 -14.73
CA GLY A 34 -15.31 -14.28 -15.54
C GLY A 34 -15.29 -13.67 -16.96
N GLU A 35 -14.37 -12.73 -17.22
CA GLU A 35 -14.10 -12.16 -18.53
C GLU A 35 -13.61 -13.20 -19.55
N VAL A 36 -12.99 -14.29 -19.11
CA VAL A 36 -12.52 -15.37 -20.01
C VAL A 36 -13.69 -16.17 -20.58
N GLU A 37 -14.77 -16.32 -19.82
CA GLU A 37 -15.99 -17.01 -20.27
C GLU A 37 -16.93 -16.09 -21.04
N THR A 38 -17.12 -14.86 -20.53
CA THR A 38 -18.11 -13.92 -21.07
C THR A 38 -17.59 -13.02 -22.19
N LYS A 39 -16.25 -12.91 -22.34
CA LYS A 39 -15.56 -12.01 -23.28
C LYS A 39 -15.85 -10.53 -23.07
N THR A 40 -16.44 -10.15 -21.95
CA THR A 40 -16.61 -8.75 -21.53
C THR A 40 -15.96 -8.54 -20.17
N ASP A 41 -15.39 -7.36 -19.95
CA ASP A 41 -14.68 -7.03 -18.70
C ASP A 41 -15.61 -6.49 -17.62
N ASP A 42 -16.87 -6.23 -17.94
CA ASP A 42 -17.92 -5.73 -17.04
C ASP A 42 -18.67 -6.85 -16.29
N TRP A 43 -18.36 -8.11 -16.60
CA TRP A 43 -18.99 -9.26 -15.94
C TRP A 43 -18.39 -9.50 -14.55
N ALA A 44 -19.26 -9.75 -13.58
CA ALA A 44 -18.97 -9.93 -12.15
C ALA A 44 -18.45 -8.68 -11.42
N TYR A 45 -18.94 -8.49 -10.18
CA TYR A 45 -18.67 -7.30 -9.35
C TYR A 45 -17.67 -7.62 -8.23
N GLY A 46 -16.46 -8.06 -8.61
CA GLY A 46 -15.43 -8.51 -7.66
C GLY A 46 -15.01 -7.44 -6.64
N HIS A 47 -15.13 -6.16 -6.96
CA HIS A 47 -14.89 -5.07 -6.02
C HIS A 47 -15.90 -5.05 -4.85
N CYS A 48 -17.13 -5.53 -5.04
CA CYS A 48 -18.18 -5.54 -4.01
C CYS A 48 -17.96 -6.57 -2.90
N ILE A 49 -17.20 -7.63 -3.16
CA ILE A 49 -16.90 -8.66 -2.13
C ILE A 49 -15.74 -8.26 -1.22
N SER A 50 -14.98 -7.22 -1.58
CA SER A 50 -13.90 -6.71 -0.74
C SER A 50 -14.44 -5.72 0.27
N THR A 51 -14.62 -6.17 1.51
CA THR A 51 -15.04 -5.31 2.64
C THR A 51 -14.11 -4.12 2.89
N HIS A 52 -12.86 -4.20 2.43
CA HIS A 52 -11.89 -3.10 2.53
C HIS A 52 -12.17 -1.97 1.53
N LEU A 53 -12.81 -2.27 0.39
CA LEU A 53 -13.17 -1.27 -0.62
C LEU A 53 -14.51 -0.60 -0.33
N VAL A 54 -15.42 -1.30 0.36
CA VAL A 54 -16.78 -0.81 0.68
C VAL A 54 -16.94 -0.36 2.14
N GLY A 55 -15.86 -0.40 2.93
CA GLY A 55 -15.87 -0.13 4.36
C GLY A 55 -15.12 1.15 4.77
N PRO A 56 -14.91 1.37 6.09
CA PRO A 56 -14.16 2.51 6.61
C PRO A 56 -12.67 2.51 6.22
N TYR A 57 -12.20 1.43 5.61
CA TYR A 57 -10.85 1.31 5.06
C TYR A 57 -10.77 1.65 3.56
N SER A 58 -11.87 2.16 2.99
CA SER A 58 -11.87 2.71 1.63
C SER A 58 -10.82 3.83 1.55
N ALA A 59 -9.95 3.76 0.53
CA ALA A 59 -8.71 4.53 0.38
C ALA A 59 -7.52 4.19 1.31
N GLY A 60 -7.69 3.33 2.32
CA GLY A 60 -6.61 2.88 3.22
C GLY A 60 -5.83 1.66 2.74
N TYR A 61 -6.34 0.93 1.73
CA TYR A 61 -5.84 -0.41 1.37
C TYR A 61 -4.35 -0.47 0.98
N TYR A 62 -3.84 0.58 0.34
CA TYR A 62 -2.42 0.67 -0.02
C TYR A 62 -1.50 0.75 1.22
N GLY A 63 -2.05 1.12 2.38
CA GLY A 63 -1.35 1.18 3.66
C GLY A 63 -0.72 -0.16 4.06
N TYR A 64 -1.29 -1.29 3.64
CA TYR A 64 -0.67 -2.60 3.84
C TYR A 64 0.66 -2.75 3.08
N LEU A 65 0.69 -2.33 1.82
CA LEU A 65 1.91 -2.40 1.01
C LEU A 65 2.93 -1.37 1.48
N TRP A 66 2.45 -0.16 1.82
CA TRP A 66 3.28 0.91 2.34
C TRP A 66 3.97 0.52 3.65
N SER A 67 3.22 0.06 4.65
CA SER A 67 3.77 -0.38 5.94
C SER A 67 4.78 -1.52 5.77
N ARG A 68 4.51 -2.48 4.86
CA ARG A 68 5.44 -3.58 4.56
C ARG A 68 6.74 -3.11 3.92
N ALA A 69 6.69 -2.17 2.99
CA ALA A 69 7.87 -1.63 2.33
C ALA A 69 8.78 -0.91 3.34
N TYR A 70 8.19 -0.05 4.17
CA TYR A 70 8.92 0.64 5.24
C TYR A 70 9.45 -0.30 6.31
N SER A 71 8.70 -1.35 6.69
CA SER A 71 9.19 -2.34 7.66
C SER A 71 10.38 -3.12 7.11
N ASN A 72 10.35 -3.49 5.83
CA ASN A 72 11.47 -4.18 5.18
C ASN A 72 12.71 -3.30 5.08
N CYS A 73 12.55 -2.05 4.64
CA CYS A 73 13.63 -1.07 4.58
C CYS A 73 14.26 -0.85 5.97
N THR A 74 13.42 -0.70 7.00
CA THR A 74 13.87 -0.57 8.40
C THR A 74 14.60 -1.83 8.87
N PHE A 75 14.04 -3.02 8.61
CA PHE A 75 14.67 -4.27 9.02
C PHE A 75 15.99 -4.55 8.28
N SER A 76 16.19 -3.99 7.09
CA SER A 76 17.43 -4.13 6.33
C SER A 76 18.67 -3.71 7.16
N THR A 77 18.54 -2.72 8.05
CA THR A 77 19.62 -2.26 8.93
C THR A 77 20.02 -3.31 9.98
N PHE A 78 19.13 -4.24 10.31
CA PHE A 78 19.34 -5.31 11.28
C PHE A 78 19.85 -6.61 10.64
N THR A 79 19.95 -6.71 9.31
CA THR A 79 20.25 -7.98 8.61
C THR A 79 21.59 -8.61 9.01
N GLN A 80 22.61 -7.80 9.28
CA GLN A 80 23.93 -8.30 9.71
C GLN A 80 23.91 -8.85 11.15
N ASN A 81 23.12 -8.24 12.03
CA ASN A 81 22.97 -8.65 13.42
C ASN A 81 21.55 -8.30 13.94
N PRO A 82 20.58 -9.23 13.83
CA PRO A 82 19.20 -8.97 14.22
C PRO A 82 19.02 -8.64 15.72
N MET A 83 19.99 -8.99 16.55
CA MET A 83 19.95 -8.81 18.00
C MET A 83 20.91 -7.70 18.48
N ASP A 84 21.29 -6.77 17.60
CA ASP A 84 22.09 -5.60 17.97
C ASP A 84 21.31 -4.70 18.94
N GLY A 85 21.71 -4.74 20.22
CA GLY A 85 21.08 -3.95 21.28
C GLY A 85 21.26 -2.44 21.13
N ALA A 86 22.36 -1.97 20.52
CA ALA A 86 22.58 -0.55 20.29
C ALA A 86 21.64 -0.04 19.18
N LEU A 87 21.50 -0.80 18.10
CA LEU A 87 20.57 -0.48 17.01
C LEU A 87 19.11 -0.60 17.46
N GLY A 88 18.79 -1.60 18.29
CA GLY A 88 17.47 -1.72 18.92
C GLY A 88 17.14 -0.52 19.82
N CYS A 89 18.09 -0.05 20.63
CA CYS A 89 17.93 1.18 21.42
C CYS A 89 17.70 2.41 20.53
N LYS A 90 18.43 2.52 19.41
CA LYS A 90 18.26 3.60 18.44
C LYS A 90 16.83 3.58 17.85
N TYR A 91 16.35 2.42 17.41
CA TYR A 91 14.99 2.27 16.90
C TYR A 91 13.93 2.65 17.94
N GLY A 92 14.12 2.23 19.19
CA GLY A 92 13.25 2.61 20.30
C GLY A 92 13.13 4.14 20.47
N ARG A 93 14.25 4.85 20.46
CA ARG A 93 14.29 6.32 20.62
C ARG A 93 13.73 7.06 19.42
N CYS A 94 14.12 6.67 18.20
CA CYS A 94 13.74 7.41 16.99
C CYS A 94 12.30 7.13 16.56
N VAL A 95 11.79 5.91 16.76
CA VAL A 95 10.51 5.46 16.17
C VAL A 95 9.44 5.17 17.22
N LEU A 96 9.76 4.48 18.31
CA LEU A 96 8.74 4.01 19.26
C LEU A 96 8.40 5.06 20.33
N GLU A 97 9.39 5.80 20.83
CA GLU A 97 9.25 6.70 21.98
C GLU A 97 8.26 7.84 21.74
N HIS A 98 8.12 8.29 20.48
CA HIS A 98 7.28 9.43 20.14
C HIS A 98 5.79 9.09 19.99
N GLY A 99 5.45 7.83 19.68
CA GLY A 99 4.09 7.45 19.30
C GLY A 99 3.55 8.33 18.16
N GLY A 100 2.29 8.77 18.25
CA GLY A 100 1.66 9.64 17.25
C GLY A 100 1.98 11.14 17.38
N ARG A 101 3.01 11.54 18.14
CA ARG A 101 3.33 12.97 18.37
C ARG A 101 4.26 13.57 17.31
N ARG A 102 4.80 12.76 16.42
CA ARG A 102 5.72 13.14 15.36
C ARG A 102 5.29 12.48 14.06
N ASP A 103 5.62 13.09 12.95
CA ASP A 103 5.40 12.51 11.62
C ASP A 103 6.22 11.22 11.45
N GLU A 104 5.58 10.17 10.97
CA GLU A 104 6.19 8.85 10.82
C GLU A 104 7.34 8.83 9.82
N THR A 105 7.28 9.65 8.77
CA THR A 105 8.35 9.71 7.78
C THR A 105 9.60 10.37 8.34
N ASP A 106 9.44 11.34 9.24
CA ASP A 106 10.55 11.98 9.95
C ASP A 106 11.20 11.03 10.96
N MET A 107 10.38 10.26 11.69
CA MET A 107 10.86 9.25 12.64
C MET A 107 11.71 8.18 11.96
N ILE A 108 11.22 7.64 10.83
CA ILE A 108 11.96 6.66 10.04
C ILE A 108 13.21 7.28 9.40
N ALA A 109 13.12 8.51 8.88
CA ALA A 109 14.26 9.16 8.26
C ALA A 109 15.40 9.40 9.26
N GLU A 110 15.08 9.76 10.50
CA GLU A 110 16.07 9.89 11.57
C GLU A 110 16.72 8.55 11.91
N PHE A 111 15.92 7.48 12.01
CA PHE A 111 16.44 6.14 12.28
C PHE A 111 17.38 5.66 11.17
N LEU A 112 17.00 5.82 9.90
CA LEU A 112 17.78 5.41 8.73
C LEU A 112 18.95 6.37 8.42
N GLY A 113 18.91 7.59 8.96
CA GLY A 113 19.87 8.66 8.64
C GLY A 113 19.63 9.32 7.27
N LYS A 114 18.56 8.95 6.56
CA LYS A 114 18.12 9.53 5.29
C LYS A 114 16.62 9.31 5.12
N ARG A 115 15.94 10.16 4.33
CA ARG A 115 14.59 9.83 3.84
C ARG A 115 14.71 8.73 2.79
N PRO A 116 14.03 7.58 2.96
CA PRO A 116 14.04 6.53 1.96
C PRO A 116 13.28 6.99 0.70
N ASN A 117 13.83 6.67 -0.47
CA ASN A 117 13.14 6.86 -1.75
C ASN A 117 12.44 5.54 -2.18
N THR A 118 11.80 5.52 -3.34
CA THR A 118 11.15 4.31 -3.85
C THR A 118 12.10 3.13 -4.03
N GLU A 119 13.34 3.36 -4.48
CA GLU A 119 14.35 2.31 -4.65
C GLU A 119 14.85 1.75 -3.30
N ASP A 120 14.83 2.55 -2.23
CA ASP A 120 15.18 2.08 -0.89
C ASP A 120 14.08 1.20 -0.27
N LEU A 121 12.84 1.35 -0.75
CA LEU A 121 11.65 0.66 -0.24
C LEU A 121 11.36 -0.66 -0.97
N PHE A 122 11.91 -0.86 -2.17
CA PHE A 122 11.63 -2.00 -3.07
C PHE A 122 12.92 -2.62 -3.62
#